data_AF-A0A7K6AQZ0-F1
#
_entry.id   AF-A0A7K6AQZ0-F1
#
_cell.length_a   1.000
_cell.length_b   1.000
_cell.length_c   1.000
_cell.angle_alpha   90.00
_cell.angle_beta   90.00
_cell.angle_gamma   90.00
#
_symmetry.space_group_name_H-M   'P 1'
#
loop_
_entity.id
_entity.type
_entity.pdbx_description
1 polymer ?
#
loop_
_entity_poly.entity_id
_entity_poly.type
_entity_poly.pdbx_seq_one_letter_code
_entity_poly.pdbx_strand_id
1 'polypeptide(L)'
;MASQEEKRTQPFADIFNEDEAEKSFLLSKPTCFIILGKPGSGKKTLARKLAEIWKCVFIEALEVIQTNINEETEYGFKCQDLLFKGQSISEELVIEMILKKIESPEVAHFGYVLSGFPSLSEEYMTVSQQIEKIKNLKLKPDFLISIKCSDYDLCQRISGQRQHPDSGQVYQRNQWDPVIIEKHKKKKDEHEEETEEENDEESEEQEEETAEDPLRMSEFLHQLVQRPEDILENAEERIRTYKDTVLRPLEDFMAEQDFQYLIEVDGNQQPDDLFVVSQEQDFCLFRQNLHSYCCFNKQDELLQVLSSYKQLAHGYRWHRSRWGQACPVALQEGDIIMGNPKLAVSFLGKMYVLSSPEALKTFMLNPRPYLLPPMPLPPCKVVVFGPPFSGRTTICNLIAQKYKGKV
;
A
#
# COMPACT_ATOMS: atom_id res chain seq x y z
N MET A 1 -39.56 42.81 4.11
CA MET A 1 -39.44 41.41 3.66
C MET A 1 -38.07 40.92 4.12
N ALA A 2 -38.00 40.35 5.32
CA ALA A 2 -36.77 39.77 5.84
C ALA A 2 -36.72 38.31 5.38
N SER A 3 -35.71 37.98 4.59
CA SER A 3 -35.41 36.64 4.12
C SER A 3 -35.26 35.70 5.32
N GLN A 4 -36.02 34.61 5.32
CA GLN A 4 -35.83 33.50 6.25
C GLN A 4 -34.43 32.92 5.98
N GLU A 5 -33.48 33.21 6.87
CA GLU A 5 -32.25 32.44 6.95
C GLU A 5 -32.63 31.01 7.33
N GLU A 6 -32.55 30.10 6.37
CA GLU A 6 -32.56 28.67 6.62
C GLU A 6 -31.43 28.38 7.62
N LYS A 7 -31.80 28.14 8.87
CA LYS A 7 -30.92 27.55 9.87
C LYS A 7 -30.47 26.21 9.32
N ARG A 8 -29.31 26.18 8.65
CA ARG A 8 -28.50 24.97 8.51
C ARG A 8 -28.17 24.54 9.94
N THR A 9 -29.01 23.69 10.50
CA THR A 9 -28.66 22.87 11.65
C THR A 9 -27.55 21.98 11.14
N GLN A 10 -26.29 22.42 11.29
CA GLN A 10 -25.20 21.46 11.37
C GLN A 10 -25.53 20.66 12.63
N PRO A 11 -25.95 19.38 12.52
CA PRO A 11 -26.06 18.57 13.72
C PRO A 11 -24.71 18.63 14.41
N PHE A 12 -24.69 18.74 15.74
CA PHE A 12 -23.48 18.56 16.51
C PHE A 12 -22.97 17.15 16.20
N ALA A 13 -22.09 17.04 15.21
CA ALA A 13 -21.47 15.80 14.82
C ALA A 13 -20.42 15.51 15.88
N ASP A 14 -20.73 14.54 16.73
CA ASP A 14 -19.78 14.06 17.71
C ASP A 14 -18.61 13.41 16.97
N ILE A 15 -17.46 14.07 17.00
CA ILE A 15 -16.22 13.67 16.33
C ILE A 15 -15.75 12.29 16.86
N PHE A 16 -16.26 11.83 18.00
CA PHE A 16 -15.93 10.56 18.62
C PHE A 16 -16.96 9.44 18.38
N ASN A 17 -18.07 9.66 17.65
CA ASN A 17 -19.16 8.67 17.54
C ASN A 17 -18.82 7.40 16.75
N GLU A 18 -18.47 6.31 17.44
CA GLU A 18 -17.95 5.00 16.96
C GLU A 18 -18.67 4.30 15.79
N ASP A 19 -19.92 4.64 15.49
CA ASP A 19 -20.61 4.10 14.31
C ASP A 19 -20.39 4.95 13.05
N GLU A 20 -20.30 6.28 13.18
CA GLU A 20 -20.31 7.22 12.04
C GLU A 20 -19.01 7.25 11.21
N ALA A 21 -17.84 7.43 11.82
CA ALA A 21 -16.53 7.23 11.19
C ALA A 21 -16.18 5.77 10.82
N GLU A 22 -16.81 4.74 11.37
CA GLU A 22 -16.62 3.34 10.93
C GLU A 22 -17.39 3.16 9.63
N LYS A 23 -18.62 3.68 9.58
CA LYS A 23 -19.36 3.84 8.33
C LYS A 23 -18.60 4.72 7.33
N SER A 24 -17.98 5.83 7.74
CA SER A 24 -17.21 6.68 6.81
C SER A 24 -15.96 5.99 6.27
N PHE A 25 -15.26 5.21 7.10
CA PHE A 25 -14.11 4.40 6.68
C PHE A 25 -14.55 3.28 5.71
N LEU A 26 -15.60 2.55 6.03
CA LEU A 26 -16.15 1.49 5.17
C LEU A 26 -16.67 2.02 3.83
N LEU A 27 -17.11 3.29 3.80
CA LEU A 27 -17.52 3.99 2.58
C LEU A 27 -16.36 4.72 1.88
N SER A 28 -15.18 4.77 2.49
CA SER A 28 -14.01 5.42 1.89
C SER A 28 -13.46 4.58 0.75
N LYS A 29 -12.96 5.26 -0.28
CA LYS A 29 -12.36 4.59 -1.44
C LYS A 29 -11.08 3.86 -1.01
N PRO A 30 -10.89 2.59 -1.39
CA PRO A 30 -9.63 1.89 -1.15
C PRO A 30 -8.51 2.43 -2.06
N THR A 31 -7.27 2.28 -1.61
CA THR A 31 -6.08 2.76 -2.33
C THR A 31 -5.79 1.89 -3.55
N CYS A 32 -5.60 2.53 -4.71
CA CYS A 32 -5.37 1.85 -5.98
C CYS A 32 -4.05 2.30 -6.63
N PHE A 33 -3.21 1.35 -7.03
CA PHE A 33 -1.88 1.58 -7.61
C PHE A 33 -1.81 1.08 -9.06
N ILE A 34 -1.11 1.81 -9.92
CA ILE A 34 -0.70 1.35 -11.25
C ILE A 34 0.82 1.45 -11.36
N ILE A 35 1.46 0.37 -11.82
CA ILE A 35 2.91 0.31 -11.98
C ILE A 35 3.28 0.28 -13.47
N LEU A 36 3.99 1.31 -13.89
CA LEU A 36 4.48 1.56 -15.24
C LEU A 36 6.01 1.39 -15.30
N GLY A 37 6.54 1.20 -16.50
CA GLY A 37 7.98 1.08 -16.74
C GLY A 37 8.29 0.32 -18.02
N LYS A 38 9.55 0.05 -18.31
CA LYS A 38 9.93 -0.76 -19.48
C LYS A 38 9.82 -2.27 -19.18
N PRO A 39 9.70 -3.15 -20.20
CA PRO A 39 9.82 -4.59 -19.97
C PRO A 39 11.17 -4.91 -19.32
N GLY A 40 11.19 -5.87 -18.39
CA GLY A 40 12.41 -6.25 -17.65
C GLY A 40 12.78 -5.37 -16.46
N SER A 41 12.02 -4.30 -16.16
CA SER A 41 12.33 -3.38 -15.04
C SER A 41 12.00 -3.92 -13.64
N GLY A 42 11.41 -5.13 -13.54
CA GLY A 42 11.02 -5.71 -12.26
C GLY A 42 9.63 -5.28 -11.74
N LYS A 43 8.78 -4.70 -12.60
CA LYS A 43 7.43 -4.24 -12.22
C LYS A 43 6.60 -5.28 -11.50
N LYS A 44 6.63 -6.54 -11.97
CA LYS A 44 5.86 -7.64 -11.40
C LYS A 44 6.27 -7.91 -9.96
N THR A 45 7.58 -7.95 -9.71
CA THR A 45 8.14 -8.17 -8.38
C THR A 45 7.76 -7.05 -7.43
N LEU A 46 7.89 -5.79 -7.88
CA LEU A 46 7.51 -4.61 -7.10
C LEU A 46 6.00 -4.60 -6.83
N ALA A 47 5.18 -4.94 -7.83
CA ALA A 47 3.73 -5.00 -7.71
C ALA A 47 3.26 -6.05 -6.69
N ARG A 48 3.87 -7.23 -6.72
CA ARG A 48 3.55 -8.30 -5.76
C ARG A 48 3.91 -7.90 -4.33
N LYS A 49 5.13 -7.41 -4.11
CA LYS A 49 5.55 -6.89 -2.79
C LYS A 49 4.61 -5.77 -2.31
N LEU A 50 4.24 -4.83 -3.19
CA LEU A 50 3.28 -3.79 -2.84
C LEU A 50 1.90 -4.33 -2.50
N ALA A 51 1.36 -5.28 -3.28
CA ALA A 51 0.07 -5.89 -3.00
C ALA A 51 0.08 -6.61 -1.64
N GLU A 52 1.17 -7.31 -1.30
CA GLU A 52 1.34 -7.99 -0.02
C GLU A 52 1.43 -7.03 1.17
N ILE A 53 2.12 -5.90 1.02
CA ILE A 53 2.28 -4.89 2.09
C ILE A 53 0.99 -4.11 2.28
N TRP A 54 0.39 -3.65 1.18
CA TRP A 54 -0.82 -2.84 1.17
C TRP A 54 -2.10 -3.66 1.35
N LYS A 55 -1.98 -4.99 1.30
CA LYS A 55 -3.10 -5.95 1.31
C LYS A 55 -4.15 -5.61 0.25
N CYS A 56 -3.66 -5.21 -0.92
CA CYS A 56 -4.47 -4.95 -2.10
C CYS A 56 -4.50 -6.19 -2.99
N VAL A 57 -5.48 -6.26 -3.88
CA VAL A 57 -5.55 -7.34 -4.87
C VAL A 57 -4.47 -7.09 -5.94
N PHE A 58 -3.54 -8.01 -6.13
CA PHE A 58 -2.61 -7.96 -7.25
C PHE A 58 -3.37 -8.33 -8.54
N ILE A 59 -3.22 -7.51 -9.58
CA ILE A 59 -3.87 -7.73 -10.87
C ILE A 59 -2.80 -7.71 -11.96
N GLU A 60 -2.56 -8.89 -12.53
CA GLU A 60 -1.73 -9.13 -13.71
C GLU A 60 -2.44 -10.11 -14.64
N ALA A 61 -2.24 -9.97 -15.95
CA ALA A 61 -2.86 -10.83 -16.97
C ALA A 61 -2.74 -12.34 -16.66
N LEU A 62 -1.52 -12.81 -16.35
CA LEU A 62 -1.27 -14.23 -16.11
C LEU A 62 -2.01 -14.74 -14.86
N GLU A 63 -1.99 -13.98 -13.77
CA GLU A 63 -2.64 -14.37 -12.52
C GLU A 63 -4.16 -14.35 -12.65
N VAL A 64 -4.71 -13.35 -13.35
CA VAL A 64 -6.14 -13.30 -13.65
C VAL A 64 -6.56 -14.50 -14.50
N ILE A 65 -5.77 -14.89 -15.51
CA ILE A 65 -6.05 -16.08 -16.32
C ILE A 65 -6.04 -17.35 -15.45
N GLN A 66 -4.98 -17.54 -14.66
CA GLN A 66 -4.83 -18.71 -13.79
C GLN A 66 -5.95 -18.80 -12.75
N THR A 67 -6.30 -17.68 -12.12
CA THR A 67 -7.39 -17.60 -11.14
C THR A 67 -8.72 -18.00 -11.77
N ASN A 68 -9.04 -17.46 -12.95
CA ASN A 68 -10.29 -17.79 -13.65
C ASN A 68 -10.37 -19.26 -14.11
N ILE A 69 -9.23 -19.87 -14.47
CA ILE A 69 -9.13 -21.30 -14.79
C ILE A 69 -9.36 -22.14 -13.53
N ASN A 70 -8.71 -21.81 -12.42
CA ASN A 70 -8.83 -22.53 -11.16
C ASN A 70 -10.23 -22.42 -10.54
N GLU A 71 -10.88 -21.27 -10.70
CA GLU A 71 -12.26 -21.01 -10.26
C GLU A 71 -13.32 -21.57 -11.23
N GLU A 72 -12.91 -22.20 -12.34
CA GLU A 72 -13.81 -22.80 -13.34
C GLU A 72 -14.87 -21.81 -13.87
N THR A 73 -14.47 -20.56 -14.08
CA THR A 73 -15.36 -19.52 -14.63
C THR A 73 -15.60 -19.73 -16.13
N GLU A 74 -16.63 -19.06 -16.69
CA GLU A 74 -16.88 -19.09 -18.15
C GLU A 74 -15.66 -18.63 -18.97
N TYR A 75 -14.90 -17.65 -18.46
CA TYR A 75 -13.64 -17.22 -19.08
C TYR A 75 -12.56 -18.28 -18.93
N GLY A 76 -12.46 -18.90 -17.75
CA GLY A 76 -11.56 -20.01 -17.47
C GLY A 76 -11.73 -21.15 -18.48
N PHE A 77 -12.96 -21.61 -18.71
CA PHE A 77 -13.23 -22.66 -19.70
C PHE A 77 -12.84 -22.25 -21.13
N LYS A 78 -13.11 -21.00 -21.53
CA LYS A 78 -12.70 -20.50 -22.85
C LYS A 78 -11.17 -20.48 -22.99
N CYS A 79 -10.47 -19.95 -21.98
CA CYS A 79 -9.00 -19.96 -21.96
C CYS A 79 -8.46 -21.39 -22.01
N GLN A 80 -9.03 -22.30 -21.23
CA GLN A 80 -8.60 -23.69 -21.16
C GLN A 80 -8.80 -24.42 -22.50
N ASP A 81 -9.94 -24.22 -23.17
CA ASP A 81 -10.23 -24.79 -24.49
C ASP A 81 -9.27 -24.26 -25.58
N LEU A 82 -8.96 -22.96 -25.58
CA LEU A 82 -7.97 -22.37 -26.48
C LEU A 82 -6.58 -22.95 -26.24
N LEU A 83 -6.16 -23.04 -24.97
CA LEU A 83 -4.86 -23.60 -24.59
C LEU A 83 -4.75 -25.10 -24.94
N PHE A 84 -5.81 -25.90 -24.74
CA PHE A 84 -5.83 -27.31 -25.15
C PHE A 84 -5.74 -27.50 -26.66
N LYS A 85 -6.24 -26.55 -27.45
CA LYS A 85 -6.09 -26.52 -28.91
C LYS A 85 -4.71 -26.03 -29.37
N GLY A 86 -3.84 -25.63 -28.44
CA GLY A 86 -2.53 -25.04 -28.75
C GLY A 86 -2.62 -23.62 -29.32
N GLN A 87 -3.73 -22.91 -29.08
CA GLN A 87 -3.94 -21.54 -29.52
C GLN A 87 -3.57 -20.55 -28.40
N SER A 88 -3.12 -19.36 -28.79
CA SER A 88 -2.90 -18.25 -27.84
C SER A 88 -4.24 -17.67 -27.38
N ILE A 89 -4.25 -17.15 -26.15
CA ILE A 89 -5.40 -16.42 -25.61
C ILE A 89 -5.43 -15.04 -26.27
N SER A 90 -6.57 -14.64 -26.83
CA SER A 90 -6.71 -13.34 -27.50
C SER A 90 -6.60 -12.19 -26.50
N GLU A 91 -5.99 -11.08 -26.94
CA GLU A 91 -5.82 -9.88 -26.12
C GLU A 91 -7.17 -9.31 -25.63
N GLU A 92 -8.21 -9.39 -26.45
CA GLU A 92 -9.58 -9.02 -26.09
C GLU A 92 -10.06 -9.73 -24.82
N LEU A 93 -9.91 -11.05 -24.76
CA LEU A 93 -10.34 -11.85 -23.60
C LEU A 93 -9.56 -11.46 -22.34
N VAL A 94 -8.24 -11.24 -22.47
CA VAL A 94 -7.39 -10.84 -21.33
C VAL A 94 -7.84 -9.49 -20.77
N ILE A 95 -8.08 -8.50 -21.64
CA ILE A 95 -8.51 -7.17 -21.22
C ILE A 95 -9.89 -7.23 -20.55
N GLU A 96 -10.84 -8.00 -21.10
CA GLU A 96 -12.14 -8.19 -20.45
C GLU A 96 -12.01 -8.80 -19.05
N MET A 97 -11.17 -9.82 -18.88
CA MET A 97 -10.95 -10.48 -17.60
C MET A 97 -10.31 -9.53 -16.58
N ILE A 98 -9.33 -8.72 -17.00
CA ILE A 98 -8.71 -7.69 -16.14
C ILE A 98 -9.75 -6.66 -15.70
N LEU A 99 -10.55 -6.12 -16.63
CA LEU A 99 -11.58 -5.14 -16.30
C LEU A 99 -12.63 -5.72 -15.34
N LYS A 100 -13.07 -6.96 -15.57
CA LYS A 100 -13.99 -7.67 -14.66
C LYS A 100 -13.38 -7.89 -13.28
N LYS A 101 -12.09 -8.23 -13.18
CA LYS A 101 -11.41 -8.37 -11.88
C LYS A 101 -11.32 -7.03 -11.16
N ILE A 102 -11.05 -5.92 -11.86
CA ILE A 102 -11.05 -4.57 -11.28
C ILE A 102 -12.44 -4.19 -10.74
N GLU A 103 -13.52 -4.61 -11.40
CA GLU A 103 -14.89 -4.37 -10.95
C GLU A 103 -15.38 -5.35 -9.87
N SER A 104 -14.55 -6.29 -9.44
CA SER A 104 -14.92 -7.29 -8.42
C SER A 104 -15.16 -6.66 -7.04
N PRO A 105 -16.02 -7.27 -6.19
CA PRO A 105 -16.26 -6.77 -4.84
C PRO A 105 -15.01 -6.81 -3.95
N GLU A 106 -14.07 -7.71 -4.22
CA GLU A 106 -12.79 -7.80 -3.53
C GLU A 106 -11.97 -6.53 -3.74
N VAL A 107 -11.84 -6.10 -5.01
CA VAL A 107 -11.14 -4.87 -5.38
C VAL A 107 -11.86 -3.64 -4.85
N ALA A 108 -13.19 -3.65 -4.81
CA ALA A 108 -13.98 -2.58 -4.21
C ALA A 108 -13.73 -2.40 -2.70
N HIS A 109 -13.33 -3.47 -2.00
CA HIS A 109 -13.05 -3.42 -0.57
C HIS A 109 -11.57 -3.19 -0.24
N PHE A 110 -10.65 -3.87 -0.94
CA PHE A 110 -9.22 -3.87 -0.64
C PHE A 110 -8.39 -2.97 -1.55
N GLY A 111 -8.94 -2.53 -2.68
CA GLY A 111 -8.19 -1.83 -3.72
C GLY A 111 -7.38 -2.80 -4.58
N TYR A 112 -6.60 -2.25 -5.51
CA TYR A 112 -5.82 -3.05 -6.45
C TYR A 112 -4.41 -2.49 -6.68
N VAL A 113 -3.50 -3.39 -7.07
CA VAL A 113 -2.20 -3.06 -7.66
C VAL A 113 -2.18 -3.64 -9.07
N LEU A 114 -2.28 -2.79 -10.07
CA LEU A 114 -2.32 -3.18 -11.48
C LEU A 114 -0.92 -3.14 -12.08
N SER A 115 -0.48 -4.27 -12.64
CA SER A 115 0.78 -4.39 -13.36
C SER A 115 0.55 -4.94 -14.77
N GLY A 116 1.28 -4.41 -15.75
CA GLY A 116 1.24 -4.90 -17.13
C GLY A 116 0.07 -4.37 -17.98
N PHE A 117 -0.69 -3.39 -17.49
CA PHE A 117 -1.70 -2.66 -18.26
C PHE A 117 -1.41 -1.15 -18.17
N PRO A 118 -1.27 -0.43 -19.31
CA PRO A 118 -1.48 -0.87 -20.69
C PRO A 118 -0.43 -1.89 -21.18
N SER A 119 -0.86 -2.80 -22.05
CA SER A 119 -0.05 -3.81 -22.73
C SER A 119 0.79 -3.18 -23.85
N LEU A 120 1.86 -3.87 -24.25
CA LEU A 120 2.65 -3.49 -25.43
C LEU A 120 1.97 -3.88 -26.75
N SER A 121 1.06 -4.85 -26.71
CA SER A 121 0.32 -5.32 -27.88
C SER A 121 -0.77 -4.32 -28.24
N GLU A 122 -0.94 -4.08 -29.54
CA GLU A 122 -2.03 -3.28 -30.11
C GLU A 122 -2.90 -4.13 -31.06
N GLU A 123 -2.87 -5.46 -30.94
CA GLU A 123 -3.65 -6.38 -31.78
C GLU A 123 -5.16 -6.14 -31.64
N TYR A 124 -5.62 -5.81 -30.43
CA TYR A 124 -7.03 -5.51 -30.15
C TYR A 124 -7.31 -4.02 -29.98
N MET A 125 -6.50 -3.33 -29.18
CA MET A 125 -6.79 -1.97 -28.74
C MET A 125 -5.51 -1.15 -28.60
N THR A 126 -5.50 0.07 -29.14
CA THR A 126 -4.31 0.93 -29.09
C THR A 126 -3.98 1.35 -27.66
N VAL A 127 -2.71 1.69 -27.39
CA VAL A 127 -2.28 2.10 -26.04
C VAL A 127 -3.10 3.29 -25.53
N SER A 128 -3.43 4.25 -26.40
CA SER A 128 -4.28 5.40 -26.04
C SER A 128 -5.68 4.98 -25.58
N GLN A 129 -6.30 4.02 -26.27
CA GLN A 129 -7.61 3.48 -25.89
C GLN A 129 -7.54 2.68 -24.58
N GLN A 130 -6.42 1.98 -24.32
CA GLN A 130 -6.18 1.30 -23.04
C GLN A 130 -6.09 2.31 -21.89
N ILE A 131 -5.38 3.42 -22.09
CA ILE A 131 -5.29 4.52 -21.13
C ILE A 131 -6.66 5.16 -20.90
N GLU A 132 -7.47 5.37 -21.94
CA GLU A 132 -8.84 5.88 -21.78
C GLU A 132 -9.70 4.94 -20.93
N LYS A 133 -9.57 3.62 -21.09
CA LYS A 133 -10.25 2.67 -20.20
C LYS A 133 -9.81 2.81 -18.74
N ILE A 134 -8.52 2.98 -18.49
CA ILE A 134 -7.97 3.23 -17.14
C ILE A 134 -8.58 4.51 -16.53
N LYS A 135 -8.64 5.60 -17.31
CA LYS A 135 -9.22 6.89 -16.87
C LYS A 135 -10.71 6.77 -16.50
N ASN A 136 -11.43 5.89 -17.19
CA ASN A 136 -12.87 5.69 -17.03
C ASN A 136 -13.26 4.58 -16.03
N LEU A 137 -12.30 4.00 -15.31
CA LEU A 137 -12.59 3.04 -14.25
C LEU A 137 -13.43 3.68 -13.13
N LYS A 138 -14.38 2.92 -12.58
CA LYS A 138 -15.18 3.34 -11.40
C LYS A 138 -14.27 3.65 -10.21
N LEU A 139 -13.29 2.78 -9.98
CA LEU A 139 -12.21 2.97 -9.04
C LEU A 139 -11.01 3.51 -9.80
N LYS A 140 -10.86 4.83 -9.82
CA LYS A 140 -9.71 5.48 -10.46
C LYS A 140 -8.41 5.09 -9.74
N PRO A 141 -7.27 5.00 -10.43
CA PRO A 141 -5.98 4.87 -9.76
C PRO A 141 -5.72 6.09 -8.88
N ASP A 142 -5.20 5.86 -7.68
CA ASP A 142 -4.73 6.94 -6.79
C ASP A 142 -3.26 7.21 -7.04
N PHE A 143 -2.46 6.19 -7.36
CA PHE A 143 -1.02 6.32 -7.50
C PHE A 143 -0.51 5.70 -8.78
N LEU A 144 0.46 6.39 -9.38
CA LEU A 144 1.16 5.96 -10.57
C LEU A 144 2.65 5.83 -10.25
N ILE A 145 3.16 4.60 -10.33
CA ILE A 145 4.57 4.31 -10.02
C ILE A 145 5.29 4.04 -11.34
N SER A 146 6.26 4.87 -11.70
CA SER A 146 7.05 4.74 -12.92
C SER A 146 8.47 4.29 -12.60
N ILE A 147 8.83 3.08 -13.04
CA ILE A 147 10.17 2.54 -12.85
C ILE A 147 11.08 2.99 -14.01
N LYS A 148 12.04 3.86 -13.70
CA LYS A 148 13.06 4.33 -14.64
C LYS A 148 14.28 3.41 -14.59
N CYS A 149 14.72 2.95 -15.76
CA CYS A 149 15.91 2.13 -15.88
C CYS A 149 16.52 2.33 -17.28
N SER A 150 17.85 2.23 -17.37
CA SER A 150 18.57 2.37 -18.63
C SER A 150 18.29 1.18 -19.54
N ASP A 151 18.28 1.38 -20.86
CA ASP A 151 17.99 0.27 -21.78
C ASP A 151 19.08 -0.80 -21.72
N TYR A 152 20.33 -0.40 -21.50
CA TYR A 152 21.46 -1.31 -21.33
C TYR A 152 21.24 -2.27 -20.16
N ASP A 153 20.86 -1.73 -18.99
CA ASP A 153 20.60 -2.55 -17.80
C ASP A 153 19.40 -3.48 -18.00
N LEU A 154 18.36 -3.01 -18.69
CA LEU A 154 17.17 -3.80 -19.00
C LEU A 154 17.48 -4.96 -19.96
N CYS A 155 18.25 -4.73 -21.02
CA CYS A 155 18.70 -5.78 -21.94
C CYS A 155 19.54 -6.83 -21.20
N GLN A 156 20.41 -6.40 -20.28
CA GLN A 156 21.21 -7.31 -19.47
C GLN A 156 20.34 -8.14 -18.51
N ARG A 157 19.32 -7.54 -17.89
CA ARG A 157 18.36 -8.26 -17.03
C ARG A 157 17.55 -9.27 -17.80
N ILE A 158 16.98 -8.89 -18.95
CA ILE A 158 16.15 -9.78 -19.78
C ILE A 158 17.01 -10.93 -20.30
N SER A 159 18.19 -10.65 -20.85
CA SER A 159 19.08 -11.71 -21.36
C SER A 159 19.64 -12.65 -20.29
N GLY A 160 19.73 -12.16 -19.06
CA GLY A 160 20.11 -12.94 -17.89
C GLY A 160 19.00 -13.83 -17.34
N GLN A 161 17.76 -13.74 -17.83
CA GLN A 161 16.65 -14.55 -17.34
C GLN A 161 16.68 -15.97 -17.90
N ARG A 162 16.27 -16.91 -17.07
CA ARG A 162 15.98 -18.28 -17.49
C ARG A 162 14.66 -18.74 -16.92
N GLN A 163 13.96 -19.62 -17.62
CA GLN A 163 12.69 -20.15 -17.19
C GLN A 163 12.79 -21.66 -16.96
N HIS A 164 12.21 -22.13 -15.86
CA HIS A 164 12.01 -23.55 -15.67
C HIS A 164 10.87 -24.04 -16.59
N PRO A 165 11.05 -25.11 -17.38
CA PRO A 165 10.07 -25.55 -18.37
C PRO A 165 8.75 -26.00 -17.73
N ASP A 166 8.81 -26.73 -16.61
CA ASP A 166 7.59 -27.28 -15.98
C ASP A 166 6.85 -26.28 -15.08
N SER A 167 7.55 -25.55 -14.20
CA SER A 167 6.91 -24.58 -13.29
C SER A 167 6.64 -23.22 -13.95
N GLY A 168 7.33 -22.91 -15.06
CA GLY A 168 7.27 -21.60 -15.70
C GLY A 168 7.93 -20.48 -14.88
N GLN A 169 8.59 -20.80 -13.77
CA GLN A 169 9.23 -19.81 -12.89
C GLN A 169 10.47 -19.21 -13.56
N VAL A 170 10.61 -17.88 -13.45
CA VAL A 170 11.70 -17.12 -14.05
C VAL A 170 12.77 -16.81 -13.01
N TYR A 171 14.00 -17.21 -13.29
CA TYR A 171 15.18 -17.00 -12.47
C TYR A 171 16.07 -15.93 -13.08
N GLN A 172 16.58 -15.02 -12.25
CA GLN A 172 17.52 -13.97 -12.67
C GLN A 172 18.96 -14.51 -12.72
N ARG A 173 19.85 -13.84 -13.45
CA ARG A 173 21.26 -14.23 -13.60
C ARG A 173 21.95 -14.54 -12.26
N ASN A 174 21.68 -13.74 -11.23
CA ASN A 174 22.27 -13.91 -9.89
C ASN A 174 21.86 -15.20 -9.17
N GLN A 175 20.74 -15.81 -9.57
CA GLN A 175 20.14 -16.98 -8.91
C GLN A 175 20.56 -18.31 -9.56
N TRP A 176 21.02 -18.29 -10.82
CA TRP A 176 21.38 -19.51 -11.55
C TRP A 176 22.83 -19.54 -12.05
N ASP A 177 23.49 -18.38 -12.19
CA ASP A 177 24.87 -18.33 -12.67
C ASP A 177 25.84 -18.77 -11.55
N PRO A 178 26.53 -19.92 -11.69
CA PRO A 178 27.40 -20.45 -10.65
C PRO A 178 28.57 -19.51 -10.31
N VAL A 179 29.07 -18.73 -11.28
CA VAL A 179 30.20 -17.80 -11.04
C VAL A 179 29.77 -16.63 -10.16
N ILE A 180 28.51 -16.22 -10.28
CA ILE A 180 27.94 -15.12 -9.48
C ILE A 180 27.57 -15.64 -8.09
N ILE A 181 26.99 -16.84 -8.00
CA ILE A 181 26.67 -17.49 -6.74
C ILE A 181 27.94 -17.70 -5.90
N GLU A 182 29.03 -18.18 -6.50
CA GLU A 182 30.31 -18.34 -5.81
C GLU A 182 30.92 -17.00 -5.35
N LYS A 183 30.78 -15.94 -6.15
CA LYS A 183 31.20 -14.59 -5.75
C LYS A 183 30.38 -14.04 -4.58
N HIS A 184 29.07 -14.31 -4.55
CA HIS A 184 28.23 -13.90 -3.43
C HIS A 184 28.51 -14.70 -2.16
N LYS A 185 28.84 -15.99 -2.27
CA LYS A 185 29.30 -16.80 -1.14
C LYS A 185 30.61 -16.24 -0.57
N LYS A 186 31.63 -16.03 -1.40
CA LYS A 186 32.90 -15.44 -0.97
C LYS A 186 32.76 -14.07 -0.30
N LYS A 187 31.85 -13.22 -0.81
CA LYS A 187 31.57 -11.91 -0.19
C LYS A 187 30.80 -12.00 1.12
N LYS A 188 29.96 -13.02 1.30
CA LYS A 188 29.30 -13.30 2.59
C LYS A 188 30.32 -13.84 3.59
N ASP A 189 31.16 -14.80 3.16
CA ASP A 189 32.24 -15.35 3.97
C ASP A 189 33.25 -14.26 4.40
N GLU A 190 33.61 -13.33 3.51
CA GLU A 190 34.48 -12.17 3.82
C GLU A 190 33.81 -11.15 4.77
N HIS A 191 32.48 -11.00 4.72
CA HIS A 191 31.76 -10.10 5.63
C HIS A 191 31.53 -10.71 7.01
N GLU A 192 31.33 -12.04 7.10
CA GLU A 192 31.24 -12.79 8.35
C GLU A 192 32.60 -12.80 9.07
N GLU A 193 33.71 -12.98 8.35
CA GLU A 193 35.07 -12.88 8.93
C GLU A 193 35.41 -11.46 9.47
N GLU A 194 34.79 -10.39 8.94
CA GLU A 194 34.97 -9.01 9.45
C GLU A 194 33.99 -8.64 10.58
N THR A 195 32.91 -9.40 10.80
CA THR A 195 31.92 -9.14 11.88
C THR A 195 32.15 -9.96 13.15
N GLU A 196 33.04 -10.96 13.14
CA GLU A 196 33.41 -11.73 14.34
C GLU A 196 34.23 -10.93 15.38
N GLU A 197 34.64 -9.68 15.11
CA GLU A 197 35.33 -8.83 16.10
C GLU A 197 34.43 -7.81 16.83
N GLU A 198 33.15 -7.64 16.49
CA GLU A 198 32.25 -6.74 17.25
C GLU A 198 30.83 -7.30 17.44
N ASN A 199 30.64 -7.96 18.59
CA ASN A 199 29.40 -8.28 19.32
C ASN A 199 28.55 -9.48 18.85
N ASP A 200 28.61 -10.53 19.67
CA ASP A 200 27.49 -11.41 20.00
C ASP A 200 26.28 -10.58 20.47
N GLU A 201 25.18 -10.60 19.73
CA GLU A 201 23.79 -10.77 20.22
C GLU A 201 22.77 -10.37 19.14
N GLU A 202 21.91 -11.35 18.81
CA GLU A 202 20.57 -11.22 18.21
C GLU A 202 20.43 -10.66 16.77
N SER A 203 20.37 -11.57 15.79
CA SER A 203 19.48 -11.41 14.61
C SER A 203 19.35 -12.70 13.77
N GLU A 204 18.99 -13.81 14.41
CA GLU A 204 18.32 -14.92 13.72
C GLU A 204 16.82 -14.67 13.80
N GLU A 205 16.18 -14.18 12.73
CA GLU A 205 14.75 -14.34 12.39
C GLU A 205 14.34 -13.24 11.39
N GLN A 206 14.60 -13.46 10.08
CA GLN A 206 13.77 -13.00 8.94
C GLN A 206 14.47 -13.25 7.58
N GLU A 207 14.75 -14.51 7.23
CA GLU A 207 14.98 -14.92 5.82
C GLU A 207 14.19 -16.20 5.47
N GLU A 208 13.07 -16.47 6.16
CA GLU A 208 12.16 -17.55 5.79
C GLU A 208 10.89 -16.96 5.17
N GLU A 209 10.93 -16.63 3.88
CA GLU A 209 9.81 -16.82 2.95
C GLU A 209 10.32 -16.55 1.53
N THR A 210 10.45 -17.62 0.72
CA THR A 210 10.93 -17.71 -0.69
C THR A 210 12.37 -18.16 -0.98
N ALA A 211 13.17 -18.54 0.02
CA ALA A 211 14.36 -19.34 -0.24
C ALA A 211 13.96 -20.83 -0.31
N GLU A 212 13.61 -21.32 -1.50
CA GLU A 212 13.66 -22.77 -1.73
C GLU A 212 15.09 -23.25 -1.46
N ASP A 213 15.23 -24.27 -0.60
CA ASP A 213 16.48 -24.93 -0.22
C ASP A 213 17.61 -24.81 -1.27
N PRO A 214 18.78 -24.20 -0.95
CA PRO A 214 19.90 -24.07 -1.88
C PRO A 214 20.37 -25.39 -2.49
N LEU A 215 20.13 -26.51 -1.80
CA LEU A 215 20.40 -27.86 -2.25
C LEU A 215 19.47 -28.30 -3.39
N ARG A 216 18.19 -27.92 -3.34
CA ARG A 216 17.20 -28.19 -4.40
C ARG A 216 17.50 -27.42 -5.67
N MET A 217 17.98 -26.18 -5.53
CA MET A 217 18.32 -25.32 -6.68
C MET A 217 19.36 -25.96 -7.60
N SER A 218 20.36 -26.64 -7.05
CA SER A 218 21.44 -27.28 -7.83
C SER A 218 20.95 -28.39 -8.78
N GLU A 219 19.83 -29.04 -8.47
CA GLU A 219 19.32 -30.19 -9.22
C GLU A 219 18.63 -29.81 -10.52
N PHE A 220 18.13 -28.57 -10.67
CA PHE A 220 17.38 -28.16 -11.87
C PHE A 220 18.03 -27.03 -12.68
N LEU A 221 19.21 -26.51 -12.27
CA LEU A 221 19.94 -25.47 -13.04
C LEU A 221 20.17 -25.87 -14.50
N HIS A 222 20.43 -27.16 -14.76
CA HIS A 222 20.66 -27.68 -16.11
C HIS A 222 19.39 -27.76 -16.97
N GLN A 223 18.20 -27.66 -16.37
CA GLN A 223 16.91 -27.72 -17.05
C GLN A 223 16.38 -26.32 -17.40
N LEU A 224 17.01 -25.27 -16.89
CA LEU A 224 16.63 -23.89 -17.14
C LEU A 224 16.82 -23.52 -18.62
N VAL A 225 15.75 -23.06 -19.27
CA VAL A 225 15.73 -22.73 -20.69
C VAL A 225 15.71 -21.22 -20.89
N GLN A 226 16.37 -20.75 -21.95
CA GLN A 226 16.26 -19.37 -22.40
C GLN A 226 15.12 -19.25 -23.41
N ARG A 227 14.18 -18.32 -23.19
CA ARG A 227 13.09 -18.08 -24.15
C ARG A 227 13.61 -17.29 -25.35
N PRO A 228 12.92 -17.35 -26.50
CA PRO A 228 13.21 -16.47 -27.63
C PRO A 228 13.17 -14.99 -27.24
N GLU A 229 12.25 -14.60 -26.35
CA GLU A 229 12.13 -13.23 -25.84
C GLU A 229 13.32 -12.77 -24.98
N ASP A 230 14.05 -13.72 -24.40
CA ASP A 230 15.22 -13.47 -23.56
C ASP A 230 16.51 -13.32 -24.40
N ILE A 231 16.43 -13.41 -25.73
CA ILE A 231 17.59 -13.16 -26.61
C ILE A 231 17.84 -11.64 -26.66
N LEU A 232 19.10 -11.22 -26.59
CA LEU A 232 19.48 -9.80 -26.55
C LEU A 232 18.85 -8.97 -27.68
N GLU A 233 18.91 -9.45 -28.92
CA GLU A 233 18.34 -8.76 -30.09
C GLU A 233 16.82 -8.57 -29.96
N ASN A 234 16.10 -9.61 -29.52
CA ASN A 234 14.66 -9.56 -29.32
C ASN A 234 14.27 -8.67 -28.11
N ALA A 235 15.10 -8.66 -27.06
CA ALA A 235 14.91 -7.80 -25.90
C ALA A 235 15.09 -6.31 -26.27
N GLU A 236 16.10 -5.99 -27.08
CA GLU A 236 16.34 -4.64 -27.61
C GLU A 236 15.18 -4.19 -28.51
N GLU A 237 14.72 -5.06 -29.41
CA GLU A 237 13.56 -4.77 -30.25
C GLU A 237 12.31 -4.49 -29.40
N ARG A 238 12.05 -5.30 -28.38
CA ARG A 238 10.89 -5.13 -27.49
C ARG A 238 10.94 -3.83 -26.68
N ILE A 239 12.12 -3.42 -26.22
CA ILE A 239 12.32 -2.12 -25.56
C ILE A 239 12.11 -0.98 -26.56
N ARG A 240 12.57 -1.13 -27.79
CA ARG A 240 12.38 -0.15 -28.86
C ARG A 240 10.89 0.02 -29.20
N THR A 241 10.17 -1.07 -29.40
CA THR A 241 8.71 -1.04 -29.63
C THR A 241 8.00 -0.32 -28.50
N TYR A 242 8.37 -0.58 -27.24
CA TYR A 242 7.80 0.12 -26.09
C TYR A 242 8.04 1.63 -26.14
N LYS A 243 9.23 2.08 -26.54
CA LYS A 243 9.52 3.52 -26.69
C LYS A 243 8.72 4.17 -27.82
N ASP A 244 8.55 3.47 -28.92
CA ASP A 244 7.89 4.02 -30.11
C ASP A 244 6.37 4.08 -29.94
N THR A 245 5.77 3.11 -29.24
CA THR A 245 4.31 2.96 -29.11
C THR A 245 3.77 3.44 -27.76
N VAL A 246 4.36 2.98 -26.65
CA VAL A 246 3.78 3.14 -25.31
C VAL A 246 4.28 4.39 -24.59
N LEU A 247 5.53 4.80 -24.81
CA LEU A 247 6.18 5.84 -24.00
C LEU A 247 5.52 7.22 -24.15
N ARG A 248 5.22 7.68 -25.37
CA ARG A 248 4.58 8.99 -25.56
C ARG A 248 3.16 9.06 -24.95
N PRO A 249 2.23 8.13 -25.25
CA PRO A 249 0.91 8.14 -24.61
C PRO A 249 0.97 8.06 -23.08
N LEU A 250 1.95 7.32 -22.53
CA LEU A 250 2.15 7.26 -21.08
C LEU A 250 2.68 8.57 -20.50
N GLU A 251 3.63 9.24 -21.16
CA GLU A 251 4.12 10.55 -20.71
C GLU A 251 3.01 11.59 -20.71
N ASP A 252 2.15 11.60 -21.74
CA ASP A 252 0.96 12.45 -21.78
C ASP A 252 0.00 12.11 -20.64
N PHE A 253 -0.24 10.82 -20.39
CA PHE A 253 -1.06 10.36 -19.26
C PHE A 253 -0.49 10.77 -17.90
N MET A 254 0.82 10.65 -17.72
CA MET A 254 1.51 11.03 -16.49
C MET A 254 1.48 12.55 -16.28
N ALA A 255 1.61 13.35 -17.34
CA ALA A 255 1.58 14.81 -17.28
C ALA A 255 0.19 15.38 -16.94
N GLU A 256 -0.88 14.64 -17.25
CA GLU A 256 -2.25 15.02 -16.86
C GLU A 256 -2.55 14.75 -15.38
N GLN A 257 -1.81 13.86 -14.71
CA GLN A 257 -2.03 13.53 -13.30
C GLN A 257 -1.32 14.54 -12.38
N ASP A 258 -1.86 14.77 -11.19
CA ASP A 258 -1.19 15.64 -10.21
C ASP A 258 0.13 14.99 -9.76
N PHE A 259 1.22 15.78 -9.74
CA PHE A 259 2.56 15.31 -9.36
C PHE A 259 2.64 14.62 -7.99
N GLN A 260 1.69 14.90 -7.10
CA GLN A 260 1.58 14.29 -5.78
C GLN A 260 1.32 12.77 -5.84
N TYR A 261 0.73 12.28 -6.93
CA TYR A 261 0.35 10.88 -7.11
C TYR A 261 1.30 10.12 -8.05
N LEU A 262 2.28 10.81 -8.64
CA LEU A 262 3.27 10.24 -9.55
C LEU A 262 4.59 9.99 -8.80
N ILE A 263 5.03 8.74 -8.80
CA ILE A 263 6.20 8.29 -8.04
C ILE A 263 7.19 7.69 -9.01
N GLU A 264 8.37 8.29 -9.07
CA GLU A 264 9.44 7.84 -9.95
C GLU A 264 10.48 7.06 -9.16
N VAL A 265 10.75 5.84 -9.62
CA VAL A 265 11.50 4.83 -8.89
C VAL A 265 12.68 4.40 -9.76
N ASP A 266 13.91 4.44 -9.24
CA ASP A 266 15.09 4.02 -9.99
C ASP A 266 15.21 2.49 -9.94
N GLY A 267 14.93 1.83 -11.06
CA GLY A 267 14.95 0.38 -11.18
C GLY A 267 16.30 -0.28 -10.90
N ASN A 268 17.39 0.49 -10.75
CA ASN A 268 18.72 -0.01 -10.41
C ASN A 268 18.96 -0.23 -8.91
N GLN A 269 18.12 0.30 -8.02
CA GLN A 269 18.23 0.02 -6.59
C GLN A 269 17.55 -1.32 -6.25
N GLN A 270 17.93 -1.95 -5.13
CA GLN A 270 17.28 -3.19 -4.69
C GLN A 270 15.80 -2.92 -4.34
N PRO A 271 14.89 -3.90 -4.50
CA PRO A 271 13.47 -3.71 -4.23
C PRO A 271 13.19 -3.22 -2.80
N ASP A 272 14.07 -3.52 -1.85
CA ASP A 272 13.94 -3.11 -0.46
C ASP A 272 14.41 -1.64 -0.25
N ASP A 273 15.42 -1.17 -1.00
CA ASP A 273 15.84 0.24 -1.02
C ASP A 273 14.81 1.14 -1.74
N LEU A 274 14.21 0.63 -2.83
CA LEU A 274 13.13 1.31 -3.54
C LEU A 274 11.91 1.55 -2.66
N PHE A 275 11.73 0.66 -1.68
CA PHE A 275 10.66 0.77 -0.70
C PHE A 275 10.93 1.87 0.32
N VAL A 276 12.18 2.05 0.79
CA VAL A 276 12.57 3.14 1.69
C VAL A 276 12.30 4.50 1.03
N VAL A 277 12.68 4.68 -0.24
CA VAL A 277 12.40 5.91 -0.99
C VAL A 277 10.89 6.13 -1.16
N SER A 278 10.11 5.07 -1.36
CA SER A 278 8.65 5.16 -1.43
C SER A 278 8.01 5.44 -0.05
N GLN A 279 8.58 4.97 1.06
CA GLN A 279 8.12 5.30 2.40
C GLN A 279 8.47 6.74 2.79
N GLU A 280 9.65 7.24 2.38
CA GLU A 280 10.10 8.61 2.59
C GLU A 280 9.27 9.62 1.79
N GLN A 281 8.76 9.22 0.61
CA GLN A 281 7.89 10.05 -0.25
C GLN A 281 6.40 9.97 0.12
N ASP A 282 6.06 9.97 1.43
CA ASP A 282 4.72 10.32 1.88
C ASP A 282 3.56 9.38 1.47
N PHE A 283 3.79 8.07 1.24
CA PHE A 283 2.66 7.12 1.05
C PHE A 283 1.71 7.08 2.27
N CYS A 284 2.18 7.46 3.46
CA CYS A 284 1.35 7.61 4.66
C CYS A 284 0.40 8.83 4.62
N LEU A 285 0.71 9.88 3.84
CA LEU A 285 -0.08 11.12 3.79
C LEU A 285 -1.43 10.94 3.07
N PHE A 286 -1.51 10.02 2.09
CA PHE A 286 -2.69 9.87 1.24
C PHE A 286 -3.84 9.04 1.84
N ARG A 287 -3.74 8.64 3.12
CA ARG A 287 -4.93 8.23 3.89
C ARG A 287 -5.93 9.38 4.08
N GLN A 288 -5.57 10.62 3.69
CA GLN A 288 -6.39 11.81 3.85
C GLN A 288 -7.21 12.12 2.58
N ASN A 289 -8.30 11.38 2.38
CA ASN A 289 -9.50 11.96 1.76
C ASN A 289 -10.67 11.92 2.75
N LEU A 290 -10.41 12.40 3.96
CA LEU A 290 -11.41 12.84 4.93
C LEU A 290 -10.96 14.21 5.45
N HIS A 291 -11.39 15.27 4.77
CA HIS A 291 -11.18 16.64 5.20
C HIS A 291 -11.95 16.91 6.50
N SER A 292 -11.23 17.28 7.58
CA SER A 292 -11.59 18.39 8.47
C SER A 292 -10.53 18.57 9.57
N TYR A 293 -9.77 19.66 9.46
CA TYR A 293 -9.04 20.38 10.52
C TYR A 293 -8.64 19.60 11.79
N CYS A 294 -7.42 19.05 11.82
CA CYS A 294 -6.51 19.22 12.95
C CYS A 294 -5.09 18.67 12.68
N CYS A 295 -4.12 19.59 12.80
CA CYS A 295 -2.70 19.36 13.09
C CYS A 295 -1.80 18.75 11.99
N PHE A 296 -1.09 19.67 11.34
CA PHE A 296 0.10 19.52 10.49
C PHE A 296 1.23 18.66 11.12
N ASN A 297 1.90 17.88 10.27
CA ASN A 297 3.34 17.52 10.28
C ASN A 297 3.93 16.62 11.40
N LYS A 298 3.12 15.84 12.14
CA LYS A 298 3.63 14.82 13.11
C LYS A 298 2.92 13.46 13.00
N GLN A 299 2.34 13.16 11.84
CA GLN A 299 1.42 12.03 11.67
C GLN A 299 2.12 10.73 11.25
N ASP A 300 3.41 10.81 10.92
CA ASP A 300 4.19 9.74 10.27
C ASP A 300 4.87 8.80 11.27
N GLU A 301 5.27 9.32 12.44
CA GLU A 301 5.96 8.56 13.49
C GLU A 301 5.15 7.33 13.97
N LEU A 302 3.81 7.41 14.03
CA LEU A 302 3.00 6.31 14.56
C LEU A 302 2.94 5.11 13.63
N LEU A 303 2.77 5.32 12.32
CA LEU A 303 2.72 4.20 11.38
C LEU A 303 4.11 3.61 11.18
N GLN A 304 5.16 4.45 11.19
CA GLN A 304 6.55 4.02 11.13
C GLN A 304 6.97 3.20 12.36
N VAL A 305 6.57 3.62 13.56
CA VAL A 305 6.82 2.85 14.79
C VAL A 305 6.05 1.54 14.77
N LEU A 306 4.82 1.50 14.23
CA LEU A 306 3.99 0.30 14.23
C LEU A 306 4.28 -0.67 13.09
N SER A 307 4.91 -0.24 12.00
CA SER A 307 5.31 -1.14 10.91
C SER A 307 6.35 -2.17 11.33
N SER A 308 7.12 -1.90 12.40
CA SER A 308 8.04 -2.88 12.98
C SER A 308 7.37 -3.91 13.90
N TYR A 309 6.07 -3.77 14.22
CA TYR A 309 5.36 -4.70 15.10
C TYR A 309 4.65 -5.81 14.31
N LYS A 310 4.70 -7.04 14.85
CA LYS A 310 4.05 -8.23 14.27
C LYS A 310 2.54 -8.05 14.14
N GLN A 311 2.00 -8.28 12.94
CA GLN A 311 0.56 -8.18 12.66
C GLN A 311 -0.24 -9.31 13.34
N LEU A 312 -1.50 -9.04 13.69
CA LEU A 312 -2.39 -9.98 14.39
C LEU A 312 -2.83 -11.18 13.52
N ALA A 313 -3.00 -10.98 12.20
CA ALA A 313 -3.39 -12.02 11.24
C ALA A 313 -3.07 -11.60 9.80
N HIS A 314 -2.98 -12.56 8.87
CA HIS A 314 -2.86 -12.29 7.44
C HIS A 314 -4.07 -11.48 6.93
N GLY A 315 -3.79 -10.38 6.21
CA GLY A 315 -4.84 -9.48 5.69
C GLY A 315 -5.38 -8.48 6.71
N TYR A 316 -4.90 -8.50 7.96
CA TYR A 316 -5.37 -7.59 8.98
C TYR A 316 -4.79 -6.19 8.81
N ARG A 317 -5.66 -5.21 8.52
CA ARG A 317 -5.25 -3.81 8.37
C ARG A 317 -5.19 -3.12 9.74
N TRP A 318 -4.11 -2.39 9.98
CA TRP A 318 -4.00 -1.50 11.14
C TRP A 318 -4.92 -0.29 10.97
N HIS A 319 -6.01 -0.23 11.73
CA HIS A 319 -6.96 0.89 11.72
C HIS A 319 -6.61 1.89 12.82
N ARG A 320 -6.51 3.18 12.49
CA ARG A 320 -6.39 4.21 13.53
C ARG A 320 -7.71 4.27 14.31
N SER A 321 -7.64 4.33 15.63
CA SER A 321 -8.83 4.61 16.42
C SER A 321 -9.30 6.05 16.19
N ARG A 322 -10.57 6.31 16.50
CA ARG A 322 -11.21 7.63 16.34
C ARG A 322 -10.67 8.70 17.28
N TRP A 323 -9.98 8.27 18.35
CA TRP A 323 -9.24 9.16 19.23
C TRP A 323 -7.99 9.73 18.54
N GLY A 324 -7.57 9.18 17.40
CA GLY A 324 -6.41 9.65 16.66
C GLY A 324 -5.14 9.47 17.50
N GLN A 325 -4.50 10.59 17.85
CA GLN A 325 -3.40 10.61 18.81
C GLN A 325 -3.86 10.87 20.25
N ALA A 326 -5.12 11.22 20.50
CA ALA A 326 -5.59 11.51 21.85
C ALA A 326 -5.67 10.23 22.71
N CYS A 327 -5.28 10.36 23.97
CA CYS A 327 -5.32 9.27 24.93
C CYS A 327 -6.77 9.01 25.40
N PRO A 328 -7.37 7.83 25.15
CA PRO A 328 -8.73 7.52 25.59
C PRO A 328 -8.88 7.54 27.12
N VAL A 329 -7.83 7.14 27.86
CA VAL A 329 -7.81 7.16 29.33
C VAL A 329 -7.86 8.59 29.86
N ALA A 330 -7.02 9.49 29.32
CA ALA A 330 -7.04 10.91 29.72
C ALA A 330 -8.35 11.59 29.31
N LEU A 331 -8.91 11.21 28.16
CA LEU A 331 -10.19 11.73 27.70
C LEU A 331 -11.33 11.36 28.66
N GLN A 332 -11.32 10.15 29.23
CA GLN A 332 -12.30 9.75 30.25
C GLN A 332 -12.20 10.62 31.51
N GLU A 333 -11.01 11.08 31.87
CA GLU A 333 -10.76 12.00 32.99
C GLU A 333 -11.13 13.46 32.65
N GLY A 334 -11.49 13.74 31.39
CA GLY A 334 -11.90 15.06 30.89
C GLY A 334 -10.77 15.89 30.29
N ASP A 335 -9.59 15.31 30.09
CA ASP A 335 -8.40 15.99 29.57
C ASP A 335 -8.05 15.51 28.15
N ILE A 336 -7.90 16.43 27.20
CA ILE A 336 -7.39 16.10 25.85
C ILE A 336 -5.87 16.14 25.90
N ILE A 337 -5.25 14.98 26.12
CA ILE A 337 -3.81 14.79 26.08
C ILE A 337 -3.45 13.95 24.85
N MET A 338 -2.52 14.44 24.03
CA MET A 338 -1.96 13.67 22.93
C MET A 338 -1.01 12.60 23.48
N GLY A 339 -1.22 11.37 23.05
CA GLY A 339 -0.43 10.20 23.38
C GLY A 339 0.91 10.17 22.64
N ASN A 340 1.82 9.34 23.15
CA ASN A 340 3.10 9.07 22.52
C ASN A 340 2.98 7.85 21.58
N PRO A 341 3.39 7.93 20.30
CA PRO A 341 3.38 6.80 19.37
C PRO A 341 4.08 5.54 19.89
N LYS A 342 5.10 5.69 20.74
CA LYS A 342 5.82 4.56 21.37
C LYS A 342 4.97 3.78 22.39
N LEU A 343 3.89 4.38 22.88
CA LEU A 343 2.95 3.80 23.84
C LEU A 343 1.61 3.48 23.17
N ALA A 344 1.68 2.88 21.98
CA ALA A 344 0.50 2.48 21.20
C ALA A 344 0.06 1.05 21.53
N VAL A 345 -1.25 0.80 21.54
CA VAL A 345 -1.86 -0.52 21.80
C VAL A 345 -2.90 -0.83 20.74
N SER A 346 -2.98 -2.11 20.37
CA SER A 346 -4.02 -2.66 19.51
C SER A 346 -5.17 -3.24 20.34
N PHE A 347 -6.40 -2.87 20.02
CA PHE A 347 -7.58 -3.50 20.60
C PHE A 347 -8.72 -3.53 19.58
N LEU A 348 -9.31 -4.71 19.34
CA LEU A 348 -10.36 -4.93 18.33
C LEU A 348 -10.05 -4.32 16.95
N GLY A 349 -8.78 -4.35 16.55
CA GLY A 349 -8.32 -3.84 15.24
C GLY A 349 -8.14 -2.36 15.12
N LYS A 350 -8.35 -1.63 16.20
CA LYS A 350 -8.13 -0.19 16.31
C LYS A 350 -6.85 0.06 17.13
N MET A 351 -6.08 1.05 16.70
CA MET A 351 -4.85 1.50 17.35
C MET A 351 -5.14 2.68 18.27
N TYR A 352 -4.73 2.56 19.53
CA TYR A 352 -4.90 3.57 20.55
C TYR A 352 -3.54 4.08 21.00
N VAL A 353 -3.40 5.40 21.12
CA VAL A 353 -2.15 6.04 21.56
C VAL A 353 -2.35 6.54 22.97
N LEU A 354 -1.42 6.21 23.87
CA LEU A 354 -1.57 6.53 25.29
C LEU A 354 -0.53 7.58 25.72
N SER A 355 -0.94 8.44 26.64
CA SER A 355 -0.13 9.59 27.10
C SER A 355 0.96 9.20 28.08
N SER A 356 0.74 8.16 28.88
CA SER A 356 1.65 7.70 29.93
C SER A 356 1.73 6.18 29.99
N PRO A 357 2.83 5.61 30.52
CA PRO A 357 2.92 4.16 30.75
C PRO A 357 1.91 3.67 31.81
N GLU A 358 1.40 4.57 32.64
CA GLU A 358 0.31 4.27 33.59
C GLU A 358 -1.01 4.10 32.85
N ALA A 359 -1.33 5.03 31.93
CA ALA A 359 -2.49 4.93 31.05
C ALA A 359 -2.41 3.68 30.16
N LEU A 360 -1.20 3.30 29.73
CA LEU A 360 -0.94 2.04 29.04
C LEU A 360 -1.39 0.83 29.86
N LYS A 361 -0.91 0.74 31.10
CA LYS A 361 -1.24 -0.37 31.99
C LYS A 361 -2.73 -0.43 32.31
N THR A 362 -3.38 0.71 32.59
CA THR A 362 -4.82 0.73 32.89
C THR A 362 -5.66 0.34 31.69
N PHE A 363 -5.30 0.81 30.49
CA PHE A 363 -5.97 0.43 29.25
C PHE A 363 -5.79 -1.06 28.91
N MET A 364 -4.60 -1.61 29.11
CA MET A 364 -4.33 -3.05 28.90
C MET A 364 -5.09 -3.95 29.89
N LEU A 365 -5.30 -3.50 31.13
CA LEU A 365 -6.06 -4.26 32.13
C LEU A 365 -7.53 -4.38 31.75
N ASN A 366 -8.17 -3.28 31.34
CA ASN A 366 -9.54 -3.30 30.88
C ASN A 366 -9.83 -2.11 29.95
N PRO A 367 -9.84 -2.31 28.62
CA PRO A 367 -10.05 -1.23 27.67
C PRO A 367 -11.52 -0.82 27.52
N ARG A 368 -12.47 -1.73 27.80
CA ARG A 368 -13.91 -1.52 27.55
C ARG A 368 -14.50 -0.25 28.20
N PRO A 369 -14.18 0.13 29.45
CA PRO A 369 -14.73 1.33 30.10
C PRO A 369 -14.37 2.64 29.40
N TYR A 370 -13.25 2.68 28.67
CA TYR A 370 -12.77 3.86 27.97
C TYR A 370 -13.36 4.01 26.57
N LEU A 371 -13.96 2.93 26.04
CA LEU A 371 -14.42 2.83 24.66
C LEU A 371 -15.96 2.76 24.56
N LEU A 372 -16.65 2.34 25.61
CA LEU A 372 -18.11 2.20 25.62
C LEU A 372 -18.82 3.51 26.01
N PRO A 373 -20.04 3.76 25.48
CA PRO A 373 -20.81 4.95 25.82
C PRO A 373 -21.27 4.96 27.30
N PRO A 374 -21.47 6.15 27.91
CA PRO A 374 -21.43 7.47 27.27
C PRO A 374 -19.99 7.92 26.98
N MET A 375 -19.74 8.26 25.71
CA MET A 375 -18.41 8.70 25.29
C MET A 375 -18.09 10.03 25.99
N PRO A 376 -16.86 10.21 26.50
CA PRO A 376 -16.48 11.48 27.09
C PRO A 376 -16.59 12.58 26.04
N LEU A 377 -17.49 13.53 26.27
CA LEU A 377 -17.65 14.71 25.43
C LEU A 377 -16.34 15.51 25.45
N PRO A 378 -15.87 16.03 24.30
CA PRO A 378 -14.68 16.87 24.29
C PRO A 378 -14.86 18.03 25.30
N PRO A 379 -13.88 18.28 26.19
CA PRO A 379 -13.99 19.34 27.19
C PRO A 379 -14.25 20.68 26.52
N CYS A 380 -15.40 21.28 26.85
CA CYS A 380 -15.77 22.61 26.37
C CYS A 380 -14.97 23.67 27.15
N LYS A 381 -14.01 24.31 26.48
CA LYS A 381 -13.26 25.44 27.04
C LYS A 381 -14.03 26.73 26.77
N VAL A 382 -14.54 27.36 27.82
CA VAL A 382 -15.27 28.63 27.74
C VAL A 382 -14.40 29.75 28.26
N VAL A 383 -14.22 30.80 27.47
CA VAL A 383 -13.49 32.01 27.90
C VAL A 383 -14.44 33.18 27.97
N VAL A 384 -14.48 33.86 29.12
CA VAL A 384 -15.38 34.99 29.38
C VAL A 384 -14.57 36.30 29.38
N PHE A 385 -14.76 37.13 28.34
CA PHE A 385 -14.07 38.40 28.14
C PHE A 385 -14.94 39.62 28.47
N GLY A 386 -14.33 40.78 28.79
CA GLY A 386 -15.03 42.01 29.20
C GLY A 386 -14.12 43.13 29.73
N PRO A 387 -14.66 44.25 30.24
CA PRO A 387 -13.94 45.32 30.98
C PRO A 387 -13.82 45.03 32.49
N PRO A 388 -12.87 45.61 33.24
CA PRO A 388 -12.71 45.32 34.68
C PRO A 388 -14.04 45.57 35.45
N PHE A 389 -14.31 44.79 36.49
CA PHE A 389 -15.55 44.83 37.30
C PHE A 389 -16.87 44.37 36.62
N SER A 390 -16.83 43.85 35.40
CA SER A 390 -18.02 43.33 34.69
C SER A 390 -18.60 42.00 35.22
N GLY A 391 -18.09 41.47 36.34
CA GLY A 391 -18.58 40.20 36.89
C GLY A 391 -18.14 38.96 36.10
N ARG A 392 -17.04 39.03 35.34
CA ARG A 392 -16.54 37.86 34.58
C ARG A 392 -16.22 36.66 35.47
N THR A 393 -15.57 36.90 36.60
CA THR A 393 -15.20 35.85 37.55
C THR A 393 -16.42 35.16 38.14
N THR A 394 -17.48 35.92 38.45
CA THR A 394 -18.75 35.36 38.94
C THR A 394 -19.45 34.54 37.86
N ILE A 395 -19.46 35.01 36.61
CA ILE A 395 -20.02 34.26 35.48
C ILE A 395 -19.24 32.97 35.22
N CYS A 396 -17.90 33.00 35.21
CA CYS A 396 -17.08 31.79 35.08
C CYS A 396 -17.41 30.76 36.17
N ASN A 397 -17.49 31.20 37.44
CA ASN A 397 -17.82 30.33 38.56
C ASN A 397 -19.23 29.73 38.43
N LEU A 398 -20.22 30.51 37.99
CA LEU A 398 -21.59 30.03 37.77
C LEU A 398 -21.67 29.02 36.61
N ILE A 399 -20.94 29.26 35.52
CA ILE A 399 -20.85 28.34 34.39
C ILE A 399 -20.20 27.02 34.84
N ALA A 400 -19.08 27.10 35.56
CA ALA A 400 -18.39 25.93 36.08
C ALA A 400 -19.24 25.13 37.07
N GLN A 401 -19.95 25.78 37.98
CA GLN A 401 -20.88 25.09 38.89
C GLN A 401 -22.02 24.40 38.15
N LYS A 402 -22.60 25.07 37.15
CA LYS A 402 -23.73 24.53 36.37
C LYS A 402 -23.35 23.31 35.54
N TYR A 403 -22.17 23.32 34.94
CA TYR A 403 -21.71 22.26 34.02
C TYR A 403 -20.63 21.34 34.62
N LYS A 404 -20.38 21.42 35.94
CA LYS A 404 -19.30 20.68 36.63
C LYS A 404 -17.92 20.90 36.00
N GLY A 405 -17.67 22.09 35.49
CA GLY A 405 -16.39 22.50 34.91
C GLY A 405 -15.37 22.90 35.96
N LYS A 406 -14.09 22.90 35.59
CA LYS A 406 -12.99 23.50 36.36
C LYS A 406 -12.79 24.94 35.89
N VAL A 407 -12.71 25.91 36.81
CA VAL A 407 -12.47 27.34 36.51
C VAL A 407 -10.99 27.64 36.44
#